data_AF-A0A355G5F1-F1
#
_entry.id   AF-A0A355G5F1-F1
#
_cell.length_a   1.000
_cell.length_b   1.000
_cell.length_c   1.000
_cell.angle_alpha   90.00
_cell.angle_beta   90.00
_cell.angle_gamma   90.00
#
_symmetry.space_group_name_H-M   'P 1'
#
loop_
_entity.id
_entity.type
_entity.pdbx_description
1 polymer ?
#
loop_
_entity_poly.entity_id
_entity_poly.type
_entity_poly.pdbx_seq_one_letter_code
_entity_poly.pdbx_strand_id
1 'polypeptide(L)'
;TQQGALISGAPQSHAPVPSGKPGNMVNGLRSSDQGQTWQPLQSLPYFGVAGYDLTALKQGPVVLTSILYGVGRDDEWAYELKLSHDAGQTWDHHHAVIIYNPGRPIKGRGWPRTVQIDEKTLGTLFYDLDPNQTGGPGVFFVRTPLSALQTTGR
;
A
#
# COMPACT_ATOMS: atom_id res chain seq x y z
N THR A 1 11.84 -4.76 -7.76
CA THR A 1 11.28 -3.97 -8.88
C THR A 1 12.03 -4.33 -10.15
N GLN A 2 11.59 -3.89 -11.33
CA GLN A 2 12.33 -4.18 -12.58
C GLN A 2 13.77 -3.62 -12.59
N GLN A 3 14.05 -2.57 -11.82
CA GLN A 3 15.38 -2.00 -11.66
C GLN A 3 16.28 -2.79 -10.68
N GLY A 4 15.86 -4.00 -10.28
CA GLY A 4 16.58 -4.84 -9.32
C GLY A 4 16.50 -4.37 -7.86
N ALA A 5 15.83 -3.24 -7.59
CA ALA A 5 15.68 -2.72 -6.24
C ALA A 5 14.67 -3.53 -5.44
N LEU A 6 14.94 -3.76 -4.15
CA LEU A 6 13.97 -4.28 -3.19
C LEU A 6 13.44 -3.13 -2.33
N ILE A 7 12.16 -3.16 -2.00
CA ILE A 7 11.50 -2.18 -1.15
C ILE A 7 10.84 -2.94 -0.02
N SER A 8 10.96 -2.42 1.20
CA SER A 8 10.32 -2.96 2.38
C SER A 8 9.56 -1.86 3.10
N GLY A 9 8.35 -2.18 3.56
CA GLY A 9 7.54 -1.31 4.40
C GLY A 9 7.97 -1.29 5.87
N ALA A 10 9.15 -1.81 6.19
CA ALA A 10 9.66 -1.84 7.55
C ALA A 10 9.70 -0.41 8.14
N PRO A 11 9.12 -0.20 9.34
CA PRO A 11 9.05 1.13 9.95
C PRO A 11 10.35 1.53 10.65
N GLN A 12 11.34 0.65 10.71
CA GLN A 12 12.60 0.85 11.44
C GLN A 12 13.77 0.29 10.64
N SER A 13 14.93 0.96 10.74
CA SER A 13 16.15 0.53 10.03
C SER A 13 16.77 -0.74 10.60
N HIS A 14 16.51 -1.00 11.88
CA HIS A 14 16.96 -2.19 12.60
C HIS A 14 15.81 -2.63 13.49
N ALA A 15 15.30 -3.85 13.27
CA ALA A 15 14.32 -4.45 14.17
C ALA A 15 15.06 -4.91 15.43
N PRO A 16 14.76 -4.38 16.62
CA PRO A 16 15.30 -4.98 17.83
C PRO A 16 14.80 -6.42 17.97
N VAL A 17 15.66 -7.31 18.48
CA VAL A 17 15.21 -8.55 19.12
C VAL A 17 14.14 -8.25 20.19
N PRO A 18 13.31 -9.20 20.65
CA PRO A 18 12.05 -8.94 21.39
C PRO A 18 12.11 -7.99 22.61
N SER A 19 13.28 -7.60 23.09
CA SER A 19 13.51 -6.67 24.21
C SER A 19 14.52 -5.54 23.91
N GLY A 20 14.89 -5.30 22.65
CA GLY A 20 15.84 -4.25 22.28
C GLY A 20 15.19 -2.86 22.15
N LYS A 21 16.00 -1.80 22.24
CA LYS A 21 15.54 -0.43 21.98
C LYS A 21 15.10 -0.30 20.51
N PRO A 22 13.91 0.24 20.22
CA PRO A 22 13.50 0.56 18.85
C PRO A 22 14.59 1.32 18.11
N GLY A 23 14.94 0.87 16.91
CA GLY A 23 15.86 1.59 16.04
C GLY A 23 15.24 2.91 15.56
N ASN A 24 16.01 3.69 14.80
CA ASN A 24 15.48 4.90 14.18
C ASN A 24 14.29 4.54 13.29
N MET A 25 13.19 5.27 13.46
CA MET A 25 12.03 5.18 12.58
C MET A 25 12.45 5.54 11.16
N VAL A 26 12.13 4.65 10.22
CA VAL A 26 12.32 4.86 8.80
C VAL A 26 11.01 4.60 8.10
N ASN A 27 10.59 5.55 7.29
CA ASN A 27 9.38 5.47 6.50
C ASN A 27 9.65 4.63 5.23
N GLY A 28 10.02 3.36 5.45
CA GLY A 28 10.43 2.40 4.42
C GLY A 28 11.93 2.21 4.29
N LEU A 29 12.29 1.06 3.70
CA LEU A 29 13.65 0.66 3.37
C LEU A 29 13.77 0.31 1.89
N ARG A 30 14.95 0.58 1.31
CA ARG A 30 15.29 0.23 -0.05
C ARG A 30 16.65 -0.43 -0.12
N SER A 31 16.77 -1.46 -0.94
CA SER A 31 18.04 -2.09 -1.29
C SER A 31 18.24 -2.03 -2.80
N SER A 32 19.48 -1.75 -3.23
CA SER A 32 19.90 -1.76 -4.64
C SER A 32 20.91 -2.88 -4.95
N ASP A 33 21.19 -3.75 -3.98
CA ASP A 33 22.23 -4.79 -4.03
C ASP A 33 21.66 -6.16 -3.66
N GLN A 34 20.42 -6.42 -4.10
CA GLN A 34 19.70 -7.69 -3.89
C GLN A 34 19.48 -8.04 -2.41
N GLY A 35 19.33 -7.03 -1.56
CA GLY A 35 19.01 -7.19 -0.13
C GLY A 35 20.23 -7.33 0.76
N GLN A 36 21.45 -7.16 0.24
CA GLN A 36 22.68 -7.21 1.04
C GLN A 36 22.78 -6.00 1.98
N THR A 37 22.44 -4.81 1.50
CA THR A 37 22.36 -3.59 2.32
C THR A 37 21.02 -2.90 2.11
N TRP A 38 20.57 -2.21 3.17
CA TRP A 38 19.30 -1.51 3.19
C TRP A 38 19.51 -0.06 3.64
N GLN A 39 18.91 0.86 2.91
CA GLN A 39 18.96 2.29 3.18
C GLN A 39 17.56 2.82 3.47
N PRO A 40 17.42 3.84 4.36
CA PRO A 40 16.14 4.50 4.58
C PRO A 40 15.59 5.10 3.27
N LEU A 41 14.31 4.83 2.96
CA LEU A 41 13.62 5.38 1.80
C LEU A 41 12.90 6.69 2.13
N GLN A 42 12.40 6.80 3.37
CA GLN A 42 11.71 7.97 3.93
C GLN A 42 10.48 8.49 3.16
N SER A 43 9.85 7.66 2.34
CA SER A 43 8.75 8.04 1.45
C SER A 43 7.43 7.31 1.71
N LEU A 44 7.44 6.26 2.55
CA LEU A 44 6.24 5.48 2.84
C LEU A 44 5.45 6.10 3.99
N PRO A 45 4.11 6.07 3.95
CA PRO A 45 3.32 6.54 5.07
C PRO A 45 3.57 5.68 6.31
N TYR A 46 3.63 6.29 7.49
CA TYR A 46 3.57 5.53 8.74
C TYR A 46 2.10 5.35 9.13
N PHE A 47 1.63 4.11 9.15
CA PHE A 47 0.35 3.76 9.75
C PHE A 47 0.65 2.85 10.94
N GLY A 48 0.16 3.21 12.14
CA GLY A 48 0.55 2.56 13.38
C GLY A 48 0.38 1.04 13.35
N VAL A 49 -0.87 0.54 13.29
CA VAL A 49 -1.18 -0.89 13.52
C VAL A 49 -1.67 -1.63 12.27
N ALA A 50 -2.29 -0.96 11.30
CA ALA A 50 -2.71 -1.56 10.04
C ALA A 50 -1.81 -1.07 8.90
N GLY A 51 -1.23 -2.01 8.14
CA GLY A 51 -0.25 -1.70 7.11
C GLY A 51 -0.86 -1.34 5.76
N TYR A 52 -0.02 -0.78 4.89
CA TYR A 52 -0.23 -0.73 3.45
C TYR A 52 0.27 -2.02 2.77
N ASP A 53 0.07 -2.12 1.46
CA ASP A 53 0.70 -3.11 0.61
C ASP A 53 1.55 -2.45 -0.48
N LEU A 54 2.60 -3.15 -0.91
CA LEU A 54 3.51 -2.73 -1.98
C LEU A 54 3.56 -3.79 -3.06
N THR A 55 3.08 -3.46 -4.26
CA THR A 55 3.03 -4.39 -5.39
C THR A 55 3.94 -3.89 -6.50
N ALA A 56 5.00 -4.63 -6.81
CA ALA A 56 5.81 -4.35 -8.01
C ALA A 56 5.04 -4.80 -9.26
N LEU A 57 4.83 -3.88 -10.20
CA LEU A 57 4.17 -4.18 -11.46
C LEU A 57 5.16 -4.79 -12.46
N LYS A 58 4.61 -5.61 -13.37
CA LYS A 58 5.36 -6.24 -14.45
C LYS A 58 6.08 -5.25 -15.33
N GLN A 59 5.57 -4.04 -15.49
CA GLN A 59 6.13 -2.99 -16.35
C GLN A 59 7.13 -2.07 -15.63
N GLY A 60 7.41 -2.31 -14.34
CA GLY A 60 8.43 -1.58 -13.58
C GLY A 60 7.94 -0.72 -12.41
N PRO A 61 6.83 0.04 -12.55
CA PRO A 61 6.31 0.84 -11.44
C PRO A 61 5.94 0.01 -10.22
N VAL A 62 5.79 0.68 -9.07
CA VAL A 62 5.33 0.08 -7.82
C VAL A 62 4.01 0.71 -7.42
N VAL A 63 3.04 -0.12 -7.04
CA VAL A 63 1.76 0.34 -6.49
C VAL A 63 1.84 0.30 -4.97
N LEU A 64 1.52 1.43 -4.33
CA LEU A 64 1.22 1.52 -2.91
C LEU A 64 -0.29 1.42 -2.73
N THR A 65 -0.74 0.43 -1.97
CA THR A 65 -2.13 0.32 -1.54
C THR A 65 -2.23 0.76 -0.09
N SER A 66 -2.76 1.95 0.14
CA SER A 66 -2.83 2.57 1.47
C SER A 66 -4.25 2.62 2.02
N ILE A 67 -4.34 2.63 3.35
CA ILE A 67 -5.55 2.86 4.11
C ILE A 67 -5.70 4.37 4.31
N LEU A 68 -6.88 4.91 4.03
CA LEU A 68 -7.25 6.27 4.39
C LEU A 68 -8.05 6.23 5.70
N TYR A 69 -7.48 6.82 6.74
CA TYR A 69 -8.12 6.95 8.04
C TYR A 69 -9.05 8.16 8.10
N GLY A 70 -10.10 8.07 8.91
CA GLY A 70 -11.00 9.20 9.15
C GLY A 70 -10.29 10.37 9.83
N VAL A 71 -10.58 11.60 9.42
CA VAL A 71 -9.99 12.80 10.03
C VAL A 71 -10.37 12.86 11.52
N GLY A 72 -9.35 12.86 12.39
CA GLY A 72 -9.53 12.88 13.85
C GLY A 72 -10.02 11.56 14.45
N ARG A 73 -9.93 10.43 13.73
CA ARG A 73 -10.39 9.11 14.18
C ARG A 73 -9.41 8.02 13.77
N ASP A 74 -9.32 6.96 14.59
CA ASP A 74 -8.48 5.78 14.32
C ASP A 74 -9.24 4.66 13.57
N ASP A 75 -10.24 5.05 12.77
CA ASP A 75 -11.05 4.13 11.96
C ASP A 75 -10.63 4.21 10.48
N GLU A 76 -10.64 3.07 9.78
CA GLU A 76 -10.38 2.98 8.33
C GLU A 76 -11.62 3.39 7.53
N TRP A 77 -11.49 4.20 6.48
CA TRP A 77 -12.63 4.71 5.69
C TRP A 77 -12.55 4.40 4.21
N ALA A 78 -11.34 4.30 3.67
CA ALA A 78 -11.16 3.98 2.27
C ALA A 78 -9.83 3.29 2.01
N TYR A 79 -9.74 2.65 0.85
CA TYR A 79 -8.48 2.14 0.29
C TYR A 79 -8.12 2.93 -0.96
N GLU A 80 -6.86 3.31 -1.06
CA GLU A 80 -6.30 4.12 -2.14
C GLU A 80 -5.11 3.42 -2.79
N LEU A 81 -5.02 3.51 -4.11
CA LEU A 81 -3.86 3.11 -4.89
C LEU A 81 -3.08 4.34 -5.35
N LYS A 82 -1.75 4.31 -5.22
CA LYS A 82 -0.82 5.29 -5.78
C LYS A 82 0.32 4.60 -6.52
N LEU A 83 0.86 5.27 -7.54
CA LEU A 83 1.95 4.74 -8.34
C LEU A 83 3.28 5.40 -7.96
N SER A 84 4.35 4.62 -8.00
CA SER A 84 5.72 5.11 -7.98
C SER A 84 6.45 4.62 -9.23
N HIS A 85 7.09 5.55 -9.94
CA HIS A 85 7.89 5.25 -11.13
C HIS A 85 9.38 5.05 -10.84
N ASP A 86 9.82 5.34 -9.61
CA ASP A 86 11.23 5.41 -9.20
C ASP A 86 11.56 4.43 -8.06
N ALA A 87 10.89 3.28 -8.06
CA ALA A 87 11.04 2.23 -7.06
C ALA A 87 10.80 2.74 -5.63
N GLY A 88 9.69 3.45 -5.45
CA GLY A 88 9.14 3.88 -4.17
C GLY A 88 9.74 5.17 -3.62
N GLN A 89 10.64 5.86 -4.33
CA GLN A 89 11.25 7.10 -3.81
C GLN A 89 10.23 8.24 -3.79
N THR A 90 9.39 8.34 -4.81
CA THR A 90 8.29 9.30 -4.90
C THR A 90 6.98 8.61 -5.29
N TRP A 91 5.86 9.24 -4.95
CA TRP A 91 4.51 8.73 -5.18
C TRP A 91 3.69 9.76 -5.97
N ASP A 92 2.95 9.29 -6.97
CA ASP A 92 2.01 10.11 -7.73
C ASP A 92 0.72 10.31 -6.92
N HIS A 93 0.60 11.51 -6.34
CA HIS A 93 -0.57 11.93 -5.59
C HIS A 93 -1.70 12.49 -6.46
N HIS A 94 -1.41 12.89 -7.69
CA HIS A 94 -2.39 13.51 -8.59
C HIS A 94 -3.31 12.48 -9.23
N HIS A 95 -2.81 11.27 -9.46
CA HIS A 95 -3.54 10.16 -10.07
C HIS A 95 -3.85 9.04 -9.06
N ALA A 96 -3.96 9.38 -7.78
CA ALA A 96 -4.37 8.42 -6.76
C ALA A 96 -5.81 7.97 -7.00
N VAL A 97 -6.10 6.67 -6.79
CA VAL A 97 -7.42 6.08 -7.04
C VAL A 97 -7.98 5.50 -5.75
N ILE A 98 -9.12 6.01 -5.30
CA ILE A 98 -9.92 5.37 -4.26
C ILE A 98 -10.62 4.16 -4.86
N ILE A 99 -10.29 2.97 -4.39
CA ILE A 99 -10.83 1.70 -4.90
C ILE A 99 -11.99 1.17 -4.06
N TYR A 100 -12.14 1.67 -2.83
CA TYR A 100 -13.23 1.31 -1.95
C TYR A 100 -13.46 2.42 -0.93
N ASN A 101 -14.71 2.88 -0.80
CA ASN A 101 -15.14 3.83 0.22
C ASN A 101 -16.65 3.63 0.46
N PRO A 102 -17.05 2.93 1.53
CA PRO A 102 -18.46 2.68 1.82
C PRO A 102 -19.16 3.86 2.51
N GLY A 103 -18.50 5.02 2.66
CA GLY A 103 -19.05 6.18 3.38
C GLY A 103 -19.21 5.97 4.89
N ARG A 104 -18.58 4.93 5.43
CA ARG A 104 -18.58 4.55 6.85
C ARG A 104 -17.24 3.91 7.24
N PRO A 105 -16.96 3.72 8.53
CA PRO A 105 -15.83 2.91 8.97
C PRO A 105 -15.85 1.50 8.39
N ILE A 106 -14.74 1.05 7.82
CA ILE A 106 -14.51 -0.31 7.36
C ILE A 106 -14.10 -1.15 8.57
N LYS A 107 -14.75 -2.31 8.77
CA LYS A 107 -14.53 -3.14 9.97
C LYS A 107 -13.64 -4.34 9.68
N GLY A 108 -12.93 -4.80 10.71
CA GLY A 108 -12.05 -5.98 10.62
C GLY A 108 -10.58 -5.66 10.36
N ARG A 109 -10.22 -4.36 10.27
CA ARG A 109 -8.89 -3.86 9.87
C ARG A 109 -8.52 -4.42 8.50
N GLY A 110 -8.96 -3.82 7.40
CA GLY A 110 -9.13 -4.55 6.13
C GLY A 110 -7.89 -5.14 5.48
N TRP A 111 -6.66 -4.80 5.91
CA TRP A 111 -5.38 -5.34 5.40
C TRP A 111 -5.38 -5.51 3.88
N PRO A 112 -5.45 -4.40 3.11
CA PRO A 112 -5.57 -4.52 1.68
C PRO A 112 -4.33 -5.20 1.08
N ARG A 113 -4.54 -6.08 0.08
CA ARG A 113 -3.47 -6.74 -0.69
C ARG A 113 -3.78 -6.66 -2.17
N THR A 114 -2.81 -6.19 -2.94
CA THR A 114 -2.97 -5.93 -4.37
C THR A 114 -2.08 -6.84 -5.19
N VAL A 115 -2.60 -7.30 -6.33
CA VAL A 115 -1.89 -8.08 -7.33
C VAL A 115 -2.20 -7.54 -8.72
N GLN A 116 -1.23 -7.62 -9.62
CA GLN A 116 -1.49 -7.43 -11.05
C GLN A 116 -2.02 -8.74 -11.63
N ILE A 117 -3.30 -8.78 -11.98
CA ILE A 117 -3.96 -9.97 -12.53
C ILE A 117 -3.46 -10.23 -13.95
N ASP A 118 -3.44 -9.17 -14.76
CA ASP A 118 -3.06 -9.19 -16.17
C ASP A 118 -2.46 -7.84 -16.59
N GLU A 119 -2.21 -7.66 -17.89
CA GLU A 119 -1.58 -6.45 -18.42
C GLU A 119 -2.42 -5.17 -18.24
N LYS A 120 -3.71 -5.30 -17.93
CA LYS A 120 -4.67 -4.19 -17.83
C LYS A 120 -5.34 -4.08 -16.47
N THR A 121 -5.19 -5.05 -15.58
CA THR A 121 -6.04 -5.17 -14.39
C THR A 121 -5.23 -5.39 -13.13
N LEU A 122 -5.48 -4.55 -12.13
CA LEU A 122 -5.12 -4.79 -10.74
C LEU A 122 -6.31 -5.40 -10.00
N GLY A 123 -6.02 -6.30 -9.07
CA GLY A 123 -6.99 -6.85 -8.13
C GLY A 123 -6.57 -6.55 -6.71
N THR A 124 -7.47 -6.00 -5.89
CA THR A 124 -7.22 -5.73 -4.48
C THR A 124 -8.23 -6.48 -3.63
N LEU A 125 -7.72 -7.31 -2.71
CA LEU A 125 -8.53 -7.95 -1.67
C LEU A 125 -8.43 -7.19 -0.36
N PHE A 126 -9.52 -7.18 0.41
CA PHE A 126 -9.58 -6.59 1.76
C PHE A 126 -10.76 -7.17 2.54
N TYR A 127 -10.74 -7.02 3.86
CA TYR A 127 -11.90 -7.32 4.71
C TYR A 127 -12.82 -6.10 4.85
N ASP A 128 -14.12 -6.35 4.87
CA ASP A 128 -15.09 -5.45 5.52
C ASP A 128 -16.07 -6.29 6.31
N LEU A 129 -15.85 -6.34 7.62
CA LEU A 129 -16.59 -7.20 8.55
C LEU A 129 -17.77 -6.49 9.22
N ASP A 130 -18.23 -5.38 8.66
CA ASP A 130 -19.39 -4.68 9.20
C ASP A 130 -20.65 -5.54 8.98
N PRO A 131 -21.46 -5.80 10.03
CA PRO A 131 -22.64 -6.63 9.90
C PRO A 131 -23.69 -6.04 8.94
N ASN A 132 -23.65 -4.73 8.70
CA ASN A 132 -24.54 -4.02 7.78
C ASN A 132 -23.92 -3.83 6.38
N GLN A 133 -22.77 -4.44 6.11
CA GLN A 133 -22.16 -4.37 4.78
C GLN A 133 -23.09 -4.99 3.74
N THR A 134 -23.20 -4.35 2.57
CA THR A 134 -24.01 -4.89 1.47
C THR A 134 -23.44 -6.23 1.01
N GLY A 135 -24.27 -7.28 0.99
CA GLY A 135 -23.82 -8.65 0.74
C GLY A 135 -23.27 -9.38 1.97
N GLY A 136 -23.28 -8.73 3.14
CA GLY A 136 -22.80 -9.27 4.42
C GLY A 136 -21.32 -9.00 4.68
N PRO A 137 -20.86 -9.23 5.92
CA PRO A 137 -19.46 -9.11 6.28
C PRO A 137 -18.60 -10.17 5.58
N GLY A 138 -17.42 -9.80 5.09
CA GLY A 138 -16.57 -10.76 4.40
C GLY A 138 -15.25 -10.23 3.82
N VAL A 139 -14.68 -11.03 2.92
CA VAL A 139 -13.55 -10.66 2.07
C VAL A 139 -14.09 -10.16 0.74
N PHE A 140 -13.67 -8.97 0.35
CA PHE A 140 -14.04 -8.35 -0.90
C PHE A 140 -12.86 -8.38 -1.87
N PHE A 141 -13.18 -8.37 -3.16
CA PHE A 141 -12.19 -8.27 -4.23
C PHE A 141 -12.65 -7.22 -5.24
N VAL A 142 -11.86 -6.17 -5.40
CA VAL A 142 -12.12 -5.09 -6.36
C VAL A 142 -11.13 -5.20 -7.50
N ARG A 143 -11.63 -5.07 -8.74
CA ARG A 143 -10.81 -4.98 -9.95
C ARG A 143 -10.68 -3.52 -10.35
N THR A 144 -9.45 -3.06 -10.50
CA THR A 144 -9.13 -1.69 -10.92
C THR A 144 -8.37 -1.72 -12.24
N PRO A 145 -8.86 -1.04 -13.30
CA PRO A 145 -8.10 -0.89 -14.53
C PRO A 145 -6.77 -0.20 -14.24
N LEU A 146 -5.65 -0.75 -14.73
CA LEU A 146 -4.33 -0.16 -14.56
C LEU A 146 -4.25 1.25 -15.17
N SER A 147 -5.02 1.50 -16.23
CA SER A 147 -5.15 2.81 -16.85
C SER A 147 -5.75 3.89 -15.94
N ALA A 148 -6.43 3.51 -14.85
CA ALA A 148 -6.94 4.48 -13.88
C ALA A 148 -5.83 5.17 -13.08
N LEU A 149 -4.65 4.54 -12.99
CA LEU A 149 -3.45 5.06 -12.31
C LEU A 149 -2.48 5.75 -13.27
N GLN A 150 -2.79 5.80 -14.57
CA GLN A 150 -1.91 6.33 -15.59
C GLN A 150 -2.41 7.69 -16.06
N THR A 151 -1.49 8.58 -16.37
CA THR A 151 -1.80 9.79 -17.13
C THR A 151 -2.29 9.34 -18.50
N THR A 152 -3.54 9.63 -18.87
CA THR A 152 -3.93 9.60 -20.29
C THR A 152 -3.01 10.57 -21.00
N GLY A 153 -2.16 10.06 -21.89
CA GLY A 153 -1.28 10.89 -22.71
C GLY A 153 -2.09 12.02 -23.36
N ARG A 154 -1.63 13.25 -23.16
CA ARG A 154 -1.94 14.36 -24.05
C ARG A 154 -0.87 14.40 -25.13
#